data_AF-A0A914WQL0-F1
#
_entry.id   AF-A0A914WQL0-F1
#
_cell.length_a   1.000
_cell.length_b   1.000
_cell.length_c   1.000
_cell.angle_alpha   90.00
_cell.angle_beta   90.00
_cell.angle_gamma   90.00
#
_symmetry.space_group_name_H-M   'P 1'
#
loop_
_entity.id
_entity.type
_entity.pdbx_description
1 polymer ?
#
loop_
_entity_poly.entity_id
_entity_poly.type
_entity_poly.pdbx_seq_one_letter_code
_entity_poly.pdbx_strand_id
1 'polypeptide(L)'
;SKAIVGRYGILPKNIVSHADFDPRNKEDVSGYFDYKLFYSELNIYPGLFNSSLSSADQSKVLYQFSTNYSADVKTMQGQLRQYGFYLEVDGKFGPESQFAAEAFNRHYCPEVFKKETVDANGNMVRNASNQVWYALSNERLSVMIVNRQTEEKASEGKELS
;
A
#
# COMPACT_ATOMS: atom_id res chain seq x y z
N SER A 1 -10.81 17.54 3.55
CA SER A 1 -10.68 16.14 4.01
C SER A 1 -11.14 15.95 5.46
N LYS A 2 -10.52 16.60 6.45
CA LYS A 2 -10.88 16.51 7.90
C LYS A 2 -12.37 16.63 8.20
N ALA A 3 -13.04 17.63 7.62
CA ALA A 3 -14.46 17.88 7.83
C ALA A 3 -15.36 16.71 7.39
N ILE A 4 -14.99 16.00 6.33
CA ILE A 4 -15.77 14.85 5.82
C ILE A 4 -15.52 13.62 6.71
N VAL A 5 -14.25 13.34 7.04
CA VAL A 5 -13.88 12.21 7.92
C VAL A 5 -14.60 12.33 9.27
N GLY A 6 -14.55 13.52 9.89
CA GLY A 6 -15.21 13.77 11.17
C GLY A 6 -16.73 13.74 11.08
N ARG A 7 -17.32 14.26 9.99
CA ARG A 7 -18.78 14.32 9.81
C ARG A 7 -19.40 12.93 9.60
N TYR A 8 -18.72 12.04 8.90
CA TYR A 8 -19.27 10.73 8.53
C TYR A 8 -18.66 9.57 9.33
N GLY A 9 -17.75 9.84 10.28
CA GLY A 9 -17.11 8.80 11.08
C GLY A 9 -16.32 7.80 10.21
N ILE A 10 -15.72 8.27 9.12
CA ILE A 10 -15.00 7.41 8.17
C ILE A 10 -13.81 6.78 8.90
N LEU A 11 -13.78 5.45 8.95
CA LEU A 11 -12.67 4.71 9.52
C LEU A 11 -11.40 4.93 8.69
N PRO A 12 -10.22 5.05 9.31
CA PRO A 12 -8.96 5.25 8.59
C PRO A 12 -8.68 4.21 7.49
N LYS A 13 -9.06 2.93 7.67
CA LYS A 13 -8.92 1.88 6.64
C LYS A 13 -9.69 2.15 5.35
N ASN A 14 -10.68 3.04 5.39
CA ASN A 14 -11.50 3.42 4.24
C ASN A 14 -10.95 4.68 3.53
N ILE A 15 -9.81 5.20 3.99
CA ILE A 15 -9.10 6.31 3.35
C ILE A 15 -8.06 5.70 2.40
N VAL A 16 -8.56 5.33 1.22
CA VAL A 16 -7.81 4.60 0.18
C VAL A 16 -7.62 5.45 -1.07
N SER A 17 -6.58 5.12 -1.84
CA SER A 17 -6.36 5.58 -3.19
C SER A 17 -7.23 4.79 -4.19
N HIS A 18 -7.50 5.34 -5.37
CA HIS A 18 -8.15 4.58 -6.45
C HIS A 18 -7.26 3.40 -6.90
N ALA A 19 -5.94 3.58 -6.90
CA ALA A 19 -4.96 2.55 -7.20
C ALA A 19 -4.91 1.43 -6.13
N ASP A 20 -5.38 1.65 -4.90
CA ASP A 20 -5.47 0.58 -3.89
C ASP A 20 -6.61 -0.40 -4.23
N PHE A 21 -7.66 0.09 -4.89
CA PHE A 21 -8.83 -0.70 -5.27
C PHE A 21 -8.68 -1.34 -6.66
N ASP A 22 -8.09 -0.62 -7.62
CA ASP A 22 -7.85 -1.10 -8.99
C ASP A 22 -6.41 -0.77 -9.45
N PRO A 23 -5.39 -1.47 -8.91
CA PRO A 23 -3.98 -1.18 -9.16
C PRO A 23 -3.57 -1.27 -10.64
N ARG A 24 -4.32 -2.08 -11.41
CA ARG A 24 -4.05 -2.34 -12.81
C ARG A 24 -4.53 -1.21 -13.72
N ASN A 25 -5.72 -0.67 -13.47
CA ASN A 25 -6.33 0.33 -14.37
C ASN A 25 -6.40 1.73 -13.77
N LYS A 26 -5.99 1.92 -12.51
CA LYS A 26 -5.98 3.20 -11.82
C LYS A 26 -4.60 3.50 -11.23
N GLU A 27 -4.19 4.74 -11.43
CA GLU A 27 -2.88 5.26 -11.02
C GLU A 27 -3.02 6.46 -10.07
N ASP A 28 -4.27 6.90 -9.88
CA ASP A 28 -4.66 7.96 -8.96
C ASP A 28 -4.82 7.40 -7.54
N VAL A 29 -4.45 8.11 -6.47
CA VAL A 29 -3.91 9.47 -6.42
C VAL A 29 -2.46 9.46 -6.90
N SER A 30 -2.11 10.36 -7.82
CA SER A 30 -0.79 10.40 -8.46
C SER A 30 0.35 10.23 -7.46
N GLY A 31 1.51 9.71 -7.87
CA GLY A 31 2.71 9.58 -7.01
C GLY A 31 3.29 10.88 -6.43
N TYR A 32 2.57 12.00 -6.56
CA TYR A 32 2.86 13.31 -5.99
C TYR A 32 2.06 13.56 -4.70
N PHE A 33 1.07 12.72 -4.38
CA PHE A 33 0.27 12.90 -3.18
C PHE A 33 1.07 12.52 -1.93
N ASP A 34 1.20 13.48 -1.01
CA ASP A 34 1.93 13.27 0.24
C ASP A 34 1.04 12.61 1.30
N TYR A 35 0.96 11.27 1.26
CA TYR A 35 0.23 10.49 2.26
C TYR A 35 0.74 10.68 3.68
N LYS A 36 2.04 10.95 3.84
CA LYS A 36 2.66 11.16 5.15
C LYS A 36 2.13 12.44 5.78
N LEU A 37 2.14 13.55 5.03
CA LEU A 37 1.55 14.80 5.47
C LEU A 37 0.05 14.64 5.73
N PHE A 38 -0.65 13.99 4.81
CA PHE A 38 -2.10 13.81 4.91
C PHE A 38 -2.53 13.03 6.17
N TYR A 39 -1.88 11.91 6.46
CA TYR A 39 -2.16 11.12 7.67
C TYR A 39 -1.75 11.85 8.94
N SER A 40 -0.64 12.57 8.91
CA SER A 40 -0.21 13.43 10.02
C SER A 40 -1.25 14.51 10.32
N GLU A 41 -1.81 15.14 9.29
CA GLU A 41 -2.85 16.14 9.47
C GLU A 41 -4.10 15.51 10.10
N LEU A 42 -4.55 14.37 9.58
CA LEU A 42 -5.72 13.65 10.10
C LEU A 42 -5.50 13.03 11.48
N ASN A 43 -4.26 13.00 11.99
CA ASN A 43 -3.86 12.31 13.21
C ASN A 43 -4.27 10.83 13.21
N ILE A 44 -4.02 10.16 12.08
CA ILE A 44 -4.28 8.72 11.90
C ILE A 44 -2.95 8.00 11.66
N TYR A 45 -2.87 6.76 12.12
CA TYR A 45 -1.67 5.91 12.01
C TYR A 45 -0.37 6.58 12.48
N PRO A 46 -0.33 7.08 13.73
CA PRO A 46 0.87 7.73 14.26
C PRO A 46 2.08 6.78 14.18
N GLY A 47 3.17 7.28 13.60
CA GLY A 47 4.42 6.52 13.46
C GLY A 47 4.45 5.50 12.31
N LEU A 48 3.41 5.41 11.46
CA LEU A 48 3.40 4.49 10.30
C LEU A 48 4.61 4.65 9.38
N PHE A 49 5.06 5.89 9.18
CA PHE A 49 6.20 6.21 8.32
C PHE A 49 7.55 6.15 9.05
N ASN A 50 7.58 5.78 10.33
CA ASN A 50 8.82 5.50 11.05
C ASN A 50 9.26 4.07 10.70
N SER A 51 10.50 3.91 10.24
CA SER A 51 11.06 2.60 9.92
C SER A 51 12.15 2.23 10.91
N SER A 52 12.20 0.95 11.29
CA SER A 52 13.32 0.40 12.06
C SER A 52 14.53 0.05 11.18
N LEU A 53 14.32 0.02 9.86
CA LEU A 53 15.32 -0.34 8.87
C LEU A 53 16.24 0.84 8.56
N SER A 54 17.52 0.53 8.30
CA SER A 54 18.45 1.50 7.72
C SER A 54 17.99 1.93 6.32
N SER A 55 18.39 3.10 5.84
CA SER A 55 18.03 3.56 4.49
C SER A 55 18.47 2.57 3.39
N ALA A 56 19.59 1.88 3.58
CA ALA A 56 20.04 0.84 2.65
C ALA A 56 19.08 -0.35 2.66
N ASP A 57 18.71 -0.84 3.83
CA ASP A 57 17.81 -2.00 3.99
C ASP A 57 16.40 -1.70 3.49
N GLN A 58 15.91 -0.47 3.65
CA GLN A 58 14.59 -0.07 3.15
C GLN A 58 14.45 -0.33 1.65
N SER A 59 15.51 -0.07 0.87
CA SER A 59 15.54 -0.26 -0.59
C SER A 59 15.87 -1.69 -1.04
N LYS A 60 16.06 -2.63 -0.11
CA LYS A 60 16.35 -4.04 -0.44
C LYS A 60 15.13 -4.69 -1.08
N VAL A 61 15.28 -5.15 -2.32
CA VAL A 61 14.25 -5.91 -3.03
C VAL A 61 14.15 -7.32 -2.44
N LEU A 62 12.94 -7.70 -2.00
CA LEU A 62 12.61 -9.04 -1.54
C LEU A 62 12.01 -9.88 -2.66
N TYR A 63 11.05 -9.30 -3.39
CA TYR A 63 10.35 -9.99 -4.48
C TYR A 63 10.26 -9.08 -5.70
N GLN A 64 10.40 -9.68 -6.88
CA GLN A 64 10.27 -9.05 -8.18
C GLN A 64 9.69 -10.06 -9.16
N PHE A 65 9.38 -9.63 -10.39
CA PHE A 65 8.74 -10.49 -11.38
C PHE A 65 9.39 -11.86 -11.48
N SER A 66 8.60 -12.90 -11.25
CA SER A 66 9.03 -14.28 -11.30
C SER A 66 7.83 -15.21 -11.49
N THR A 67 7.96 -16.14 -12.44
CA THR A 67 6.98 -17.21 -12.68
C THR A 67 7.20 -18.42 -11.76
N ASN A 68 8.31 -18.44 -11.02
CA ASN A 68 8.61 -19.50 -10.07
C ASN A 68 7.80 -19.33 -8.80
N TYR A 69 7.34 -20.45 -8.26
CA TYR A 69 6.65 -20.48 -6.98
C TYR A 69 7.59 -20.10 -5.82
N SER A 70 7.08 -19.30 -4.89
CA SER A 70 7.68 -18.99 -3.61
C SER A 70 6.62 -18.98 -2.51
N ALA A 71 6.88 -19.70 -1.41
CA ALA A 71 6.00 -19.70 -0.24
C ALA A 71 5.94 -18.31 0.42
N ASP A 72 7.03 -17.55 0.36
CA ASP A 72 7.10 -16.20 0.91
C ASP A 72 6.26 -15.23 0.08
N VAL A 73 6.31 -15.34 -1.25
CA VAL A 73 5.43 -14.56 -2.14
C VAL A 73 3.97 -14.90 -1.85
N LYS A 74 3.64 -16.18 -1.66
CA LYS A 74 2.28 -16.60 -1.32
C LYS A 74 1.81 -16.00 0.00
N THR A 75 2.70 -15.92 0.99
CA THR A 75 2.42 -15.30 2.29
C THR A 75 2.16 -13.81 2.13
N MET A 76 3.04 -13.09 1.42
CA MET A 76 2.89 -11.67 1.13
C MET A 76 1.58 -11.37 0.37
N GLN A 77 1.24 -12.18 -0.65
CA GLN A 77 -0.04 -12.06 -1.37
C GLN A 77 -1.25 -12.26 -0.43
N GLY A 78 -1.18 -13.26 0.46
CA GLY A 78 -2.21 -13.50 1.46
C GLY A 78 -2.39 -12.32 2.42
N GLN A 79 -1.29 -11.69 2.83
CA GLN A 79 -1.27 -10.50 3.67
C GLN A 79 -1.82 -9.26 2.95
N LEU A 80 -1.45 -9.03 1.68
CA LEU A 80 -2.02 -7.97 0.86
C LEU A 80 -3.53 -8.16 0.68
N ARG A 81 -3.99 -9.40 0.48
CA ARG A 81 -5.41 -9.72 0.37
C ARG A 81 -6.14 -9.50 1.69
N GLN A 82 -5.54 -9.88 2.81
CA GLN A 82 -6.08 -9.58 4.14
C GLN A 82 -6.15 -8.06 4.37
N TYR A 83 -5.14 -7.33 3.91
CA TYR A 83 -5.14 -5.87 3.99
C TYR A 83 -6.20 -5.23 3.09
N GLY A 84 -6.58 -5.85 1.97
CA GLY A 84 -7.71 -5.39 1.13
C GLY A 84 -7.46 -5.37 -0.37
N PHE A 85 -6.27 -5.73 -0.84
CA PHE A 85 -6.00 -5.83 -2.28
C PHE A 85 -6.72 -7.03 -2.90
N TYR A 86 -7.25 -6.85 -4.11
CA TYR A 86 -7.80 -7.95 -4.89
C TYR A 86 -6.71 -8.57 -5.76
N LEU A 87 -6.15 -9.69 -5.31
CA LEU A 87 -5.16 -10.47 -6.05
C LEU A 87 -5.28 -11.98 -5.78
N GLU A 88 -4.82 -12.78 -6.74
CA GLU A 88 -4.66 -14.22 -6.56
C GLU A 88 -3.48 -14.56 -5.64
N VAL A 89 -3.62 -15.63 -4.86
CA VAL A 89 -2.61 -16.11 -3.89
C VAL A 89 -2.01 -17.42 -4.42
N ASP A 90 -1.17 -17.29 -5.45
CA ASP A 90 -0.61 -18.41 -6.22
C ASP A 90 0.89 -18.65 -5.93
N GLY A 91 1.53 -17.77 -5.17
CA GLY A 91 2.96 -17.83 -4.84
C GLY A 91 3.89 -17.41 -5.97
N LYS A 92 3.38 -16.86 -7.07
CA LYS A 92 4.20 -16.32 -8.17
C LYS A 92 4.12 -14.81 -8.17
N PHE A 93 5.24 -14.14 -8.28
CA PHE A 93 5.26 -12.68 -8.35
C PHE A 93 4.98 -12.25 -9.80
N GLY A 94 3.73 -12.45 -10.23
CA GLY A 94 3.26 -12.13 -11.58
C GLY A 94 2.81 -10.67 -11.74
N PRO A 95 2.19 -10.34 -12.89
CA PRO A 95 1.76 -8.97 -13.20
C PRO A 95 0.85 -8.34 -12.13
N GLU A 96 -0.11 -9.10 -11.59
CA GLU A 96 -1.01 -8.59 -10.54
C GLU A 96 -0.25 -8.29 -9.23
N SER A 97 0.78 -9.08 -8.90
CA SER A 97 1.64 -8.79 -7.74
C SER A 97 2.52 -7.56 -7.97
N GLN A 98 2.97 -7.32 -9.22
CA GLN A 98 3.70 -6.11 -9.59
C GLN A 98 2.83 -4.85 -9.42
N PHE A 99 1.59 -4.89 -9.89
CA PHE A 99 0.66 -3.77 -9.75
C PHE A 99 0.27 -3.52 -8.29
N ALA A 100 0.02 -4.58 -7.52
CA ALA A 100 -0.25 -4.44 -6.09
C ALA A 100 0.97 -3.86 -5.34
N ALA A 101 2.19 -4.31 -5.67
CA ALA A 101 3.41 -3.75 -5.09
C ALA A 101 3.58 -2.27 -5.44
N GLU A 102 3.32 -1.88 -6.69
CA GLU A 102 3.39 -0.49 -7.14
C GLU A 102 2.41 0.41 -6.39
N ALA A 103 1.15 0.01 -6.29
CA ALA A 103 0.13 0.75 -5.56
C ALA A 103 0.47 0.86 -4.06
N PHE A 104 0.88 -0.26 -3.45
CA PHE A 104 1.30 -0.27 -2.04
C PHE A 104 2.50 0.64 -1.80
N ASN A 105 3.52 0.58 -2.67
CA ASN A 105 4.72 1.40 -2.55
C ASN A 105 4.39 2.90 -2.72
N ARG A 106 3.52 3.24 -3.68
CA ARG A 106 3.06 4.61 -3.91
C ARG A 106 2.38 5.21 -2.68
N HIS A 107 1.55 4.42 -2.02
CA HIS A 107 0.76 4.87 -0.89
C HIS A 107 1.58 4.87 0.40
N TYR A 108 2.17 3.73 0.71
CA TYR A 108 2.76 3.46 2.01
C TYR A 108 4.26 3.55 2.01
N CYS A 109 4.97 3.57 0.87
CA CYS A 109 6.45 3.55 0.82
C CYS A 109 7.07 4.66 -0.03
N PRO A 110 6.75 5.95 0.23
CA PRO A 110 7.25 7.07 -0.58
C PRO A 110 8.78 7.17 -0.63
N GLU A 111 9.51 6.59 0.33
CA GLU A 111 10.98 6.59 0.41
C GLU A 111 11.64 5.75 -0.68
N VAL A 112 10.97 4.68 -1.14
CA VAL A 112 11.47 3.79 -2.20
C VAL A 112 10.71 3.99 -3.51
N PHE A 113 9.59 4.72 -3.49
CA PHE A 113 8.81 5.05 -4.67
C PHE A 113 9.51 6.12 -5.52
N LYS A 114 9.76 5.80 -6.78
CA LYS A 114 10.29 6.76 -7.75
C LYS A 114 9.14 7.43 -8.48
N LYS A 115 9.11 8.76 -8.43
CA LYS A 115 8.09 9.55 -9.12
C LYS A 115 8.10 9.26 -10.61
N GLU A 116 6.92 8.94 -11.13
CA GLU A 116 6.69 8.60 -12.52
C GLU A 116 6.45 9.84 -13.37
N THR A 117 6.76 9.70 -14.65
CA THR A 117 6.65 10.75 -15.66
C THR A 117 5.46 10.50 -16.57
N VAL A 118 5.11 11.48 -17.39
CA VAL A 118 4.17 11.30 -18.49
C VAL A 118 4.93 11.39 -19.82
N ASP A 119 4.53 10.59 -20.80
CA ASP A 119 5.05 10.65 -22.16
C ASP A 119 4.46 11.85 -22.93
N ALA A 120 4.90 12.02 -24.19
CA ALA A 120 4.42 13.12 -25.05
C ALA A 120 2.91 13.04 -25.38
N ASN A 121 2.27 11.88 -25.16
CA ASN A 121 0.84 11.66 -25.37
C ASN A 121 0.04 11.82 -24.07
N GLY A 122 0.69 12.14 -22.95
CA GLY A 122 0.07 12.25 -21.65
C GLY A 122 -0.16 10.91 -20.94
N ASN A 123 0.39 9.80 -21.46
CA ASN A 123 0.33 8.51 -20.78
C ASN A 123 1.38 8.44 -19.68
N MET A 124 1.02 7.85 -18.55
CA MET A 124 1.97 7.62 -17.47
C MET A 124 3.04 6.59 -17.88
N VAL A 125 4.29 6.90 -17.55
CA VAL A 125 5.44 6.02 -17.74
C VAL A 125 5.82 5.44 -16.39
N ARG A 126 5.39 4.19 -16.17
CA ARG A 126 5.65 3.45 -14.93
C ARG A 126 7.14 3.19 -14.74
N ASN A 127 7.59 3.25 -13.50
CA ASN A 127 8.95 2.87 -13.16
C ASN A 127 9.00 1.40 -12.74
N ALA A 128 9.80 0.59 -13.42
CA ALA A 128 9.95 -0.83 -13.08
C ALA A 128 10.41 -1.06 -11.62
N SER A 129 11.15 -0.11 -11.01
CA SER A 129 11.51 -0.24 -9.60
C SER A 129 10.34 -0.05 -8.65
N ASN A 130 9.25 0.60 -9.07
CA ASN A 130 8.06 0.70 -8.22
C ASN A 130 7.30 -0.64 -8.16
N GLN A 131 7.51 -1.51 -9.15
CA GLN A 131 6.81 -2.78 -9.34
C GLN A 131 7.49 -3.98 -8.63
N VAL A 132 8.29 -3.71 -7.60
CA VAL A 132 8.95 -4.74 -6.79
C VAL A 132 8.54 -4.58 -5.32
N TRP A 133 8.65 -5.67 -4.56
CA TRP A 133 8.36 -5.67 -3.14
C TRP A 133 9.64 -5.45 -2.34
N TYR A 134 9.67 -4.39 -1.53
CA TYR A 134 10.82 -4.03 -0.72
C TYR A 134 10.71 -4.52 0.73
N ALA A 135 11.83 -4.52 1.44
CA ALA A 135 11.82 -4.77 2.89
C ALA A 135 10.96 -3.74 3.64
N LEU A 136 10.99 -2.47 3.21
CA LEU A 136 10.12 -1.43 3.76
C LEU A 136 8.63 -1.73 3.51
N SER A 137 8.29 -2.24 2.32
CA SER A 137 6.91 -2.66 1.99
C SER A 137 6.42 -3.73 2.96
N ASN A 138 7.29 -4.69 3.29
CA ASN A 138 6.97 -5.77 4.23
C ASN A 138 6.77 -5.28 5.68
N GLU A 139 7.61 -4.35 6.14
CA GLU A 139 7.48 -3.73 7.47
C GLU A 139 6.13 -2.99 7.58
N ARG A 140 5.80 -2.17 6.58
CA ARG A 140 4.58 -1.34 6.61
C ARG A 140 3.30 -2.14 6.41
N LEU A 141 3.31 -3.18 5.59
CA LEU A 141 2.15 -4.07 5.45
C LEU A 141 1.78 -4.71 6.78
N SER A 142 2.78 -5.13 7.56
CA SER A 142 2.57 -5.74 8.88
C SER A 142 1.86 -4.76 9.83
N VAL A 143 2.29 -3.49 9.86
CA VAL A 143 1.64 -2.43 10.66
C VAL A 143 0.20 -2.20 10.20
N MET A 144 -0.03 -2.11 8.89
CA MET A 144 -1.34 -1.83 8.32
C MET A 144 -2.37 -2.94 8.56
N ILE A 145 -1.94 -4.20 8.56
CA ILE A 145 -2.80 -5.34 8.92
C ILE A 145 -3.28 -5.24 10.37
N VAL A 146 -2.37 -4.92 11.30
CA VAL A 146 -2.71 -4.76 12.73
C VAL A 146 -3.68 -3.59 12.93
N ASN A 147 -3.44 -2.47 12.26
CA ASN A 147 -4.33 -1.31 12.30
C ASN A 147 -5.73 -1.67 11.81
N ARG A 148 -5.84 -2.34 10.66
CA ARG A 148 -7.12 -2.75 10.07
C ARG A 148 -7.92 -3.67 10.98
N GLN A 149 -7.27 -4.67 11.59
CA GLN A 149 -7.91 -5.57 12.55
C GLN A 149 -8.41 -4.84 13.81
N THR A 150 -7.63 -3.86 14.29
CA THR A 150 -8.01 -3.06 15.46
C THR A 150 -9.25 -2.21 15.16
N GLU A 151 -9.30 -1.61 13.96
CA GLU A 151 -10.45 -0.84 13.51
C GLU A 151 -11.71 -1.68 13.31
N GLU A 152 -11.58 -2.92 12.80
CA GLU A 152 -12.70 -3.87 12.64
C GLU A 152 -13.33 -4.23 14.00
N LYS A 153 -12.50 -4.58 14.99
CA LYS A 153 -12.97 -4.84 16.36
C LYS A 153 -13.67 -3.63 16.99
N ALA A 154 -13.14 -2.43 16.74
CA ALA A 154 -13.72 -1.20 17.25
C ALA A 154 -15.08 -0.86 16.60
N SER A 155 -15.30 -1.24 15.34
CA SER A 155 -16.62 -1.09 14.69
C SER A 155 -17.65 -2.10 15.23
N GLU A 156 -17.27 -3.36 15.42
CA GLU A 156 -18.17 -4.41 15.94
C GLU A 156 -18.64 -4.09 17.37
N GLY A 157 -17.76 -3.53 18.21
CA GLY A 157 -18.11 -3.12 19.56
C GLY A 157 -19.08 -1.94 19.66
N LYS A 158 -19.24 -1.15 18.58
CA LYS A 158 -20.18 -0.02 18.52
C LYS A 158 -21.57 -0.38 18.00
N GLU A 159 -21.71 -1.49 17.27
CA GLU A 159 -23.01 -1.97 16.80
C GLU A 159 -23.78 -2.75 17.88
N LEU A 160 -23.12 -3.11 18.99
CA LEU A 160 -23.69 -3.90 20.10
C LEU A 160 -23.99 -3.07 21.36
N SER A 161 -23.84 -1.73 21.31
CA SER A 161 -24.11 -0.80 22.42
C SER A 161 -25.20 0.20 22.06
#